data_AF-A0A1B8C4X7-F1
#
_entry.id   AF-A0A1B8C4X7-F1
#
_cell.length_a   1.000
_cell.length_b   1.000
_cell.length_c   1.000
_cell.angle_alpha   90.00
_cell.angle_beta   90.00
_cell.angle_gamma   90.00
#
_symmetry.space_group_name_H-M   'P 1'
#
loop_
_entity.id
_entity.type
_entity.pdbx_description
1 polymer ?
#
loop_
_entity_poly.entity_id
_entity_poly.type
_entity_poly.pdbx_seq_one_letter_code
_entity_poly.pdbx_strand_id
1 'polypeptide(L)'
;MDRLEQIFRANTESRLMELFLFHFRQTGWTLEQVFLRVPAFGTVDPANMEAILSSNFKDFGMGLRREITFPMFGDGIFTQDGDAWKQSRDLLRPQFHFKKYADLDFLETLATIS
;
A
#
# COMPACT_ATOMS: atom_id res chain seq x y z
N MET A 1 -11.73 27.03 9.09
CA MET A 1 -10.80 26.28 8.25
C MET A 1 -11.51 25.02 7.78
N ASP A 2 -11.75 24.93 6.47
CA ASP A 2 -12.38 23.76 5.83
C ASP A 2 -11.50 22.52 6.07
N ARG A 3 -12.11 21.32 6.27
CA ARG A 3 -11.36 20.06 6.41
C ARG A 3 -10.52 19.78 5.17
N LEU A 4 -11.02 20.15 4.00
CA LEU A 4 -10.27 20.03 2.74
C LEU A 4 -9.02 20.89 2.74
N GLU A 5 -9.14 22.14 3.19
CA GLU A 5 -8.02 23.08 3.30
C GLU A 5 -6.92 22.56 4.25
N GLN A 6 -7.31 21.97 5.39
CA GLN A 6 -6.36 21.34 6.32
C GLN A 6 -5.59 20.18 5.67
N ILE A 7 -6.28 19.33 4.91
CA ILE A 7 -5.67 18.21 4.18
C ILE A 7 -4.71 18.72 3.11
N PHE A 8 -5.12 19.69 2.30
CA PHE A 8 -4.26 20.27 1.25
C PHE A 8 -3.01 20.91 1.85
N ARG A 9 -3.16 21.73 2.89
CA ARG A 9 -2.04 22.38 3.57
C ARG A 9 -1.10 21.35 4.19
N ALA A 10 -1.63 20.37 4.93
CA ALA A 10 -0.81 19.32 5.52
C ALA A 10 -0.10 18.48 4.47
N ASN A 11 -0.72 18.24 3.31
CA ASN A 11 -0.07 17.54 2.20
C ASN A 11 1.09 18.36 1.61
N THR A 12 0.91 19.66 1.37
CA THR A 12 1.98 20.57 0.92
C THR A 12 3.12 20.66 1.93
N GLU A 13 2.80 20.64 3.23
CA GLU A 13 3.78 20.66 4.32
C GLU A 13 4.39 19.27 4.62
N SER A 14 4.02 18.21 3.87
CA SER A 14 4.45 16.81 4.12
C SER A 14 4.08 16.27 5.52
N ARG A 15 3.04 16.83 6.13
CA ARG A 15 2.53 16.49 7.48
C ARG A 15 1.16 15.79 7.45
N LEU A 16 0.77 15.26 6.30
CA LEU A 16 -0.54 14.61 6.13
C LEU A 16 -0.74 13.43 7.11
N MET A 17 0.30 12.61 7.31
CA MET A 17 0.21 11.47 8.22
C MET A 17 0.13 11.91 9.69
N GLU A 18 0.83 12.98 10.06
CA GLU A 18 0.72 13.58 11.39
C GLU A 18 -0.69 14.10 11.65
N LEU A 19 -1.30 14.75 10.65
CA LEU A 19 -2.69 15.19 10.71
C LEU A 19 -3.63 13.99 10.94
N PHE A 20 -3.48 12.89 10.20
CA PHE A 20 -4.31 11.70 10.42
C PHE A 20 -4.13 11.12 11.82
N LEU A 21 -2.89 10.94 12.28
CA LEU A 21 -2.61 10.44 13.63
C LEU A 21 -3.18 11.35 14.72
N PHE A 22 -3.10 12.67 14.55
CA PHE A 22 -3.73 13.62 15.45
C PHE A 22 -5.23 13.37 15.59
N HIS A 23 -5.93 13.14 14.47
CA HIS A 23 -7.36 12.85 14.49
C HIS A 23 -7.65 11.49 15.17
N PHE A 24 -6.93 10.42 14.82
CA PHE A 24 -7.09 9.12 15.50
C PHE A 24 -6.86 9.22 17.01
N ARG A 25 -5.89 10.01 17.47
CA ARG A 25 -5.67 10.24 18.91
C ARG A 25 -6.82 10.95 19.60
N GLN A 26 -7.57 11.80 18.89
CA GLN A 26 -8.69 12.56 19.44
C GLN A 26 -10.02 11.79 19.41
N THR A 27 -10.30 11.07 18.31
CA THR A 27 -11.60 10.40 18.10
C THR A 27 -11.59 8.91 18.44
N GLY A 28 -10.43 8.29 18.61
CA GLY A 28 -10.30 6.86 18.89
C GLY A 28 -9.83 6.06 17.66
N TRP A 29 -10.00 4.74 17.73
CA TRP A 29 -9.29 3.81 16.84
C TRP A 29 -9.87 3.75 15.42
N THR A 30 -11.15 4.05 15.25
CA THR A 30 -11.83 4.06 13.95
C THR A 30 -12.58 5.37 13.79
N LEU A 31 -12.39 6.01 12.65
CA LEU A 31 -13.02 7.28 12.31
C LEU A 31 -13.79 7.17 10.99
N GLU A 32 -14.85 7.96 10.92
CA GLU A 32 -15.57 8.24 9.68
C GLU A 32 -15.27 9.69 9.28
N GLN A 33 -14.92 9.89 8.02
CA GLN A 33 -14.70 11.19 7.41
C GLN A 33 -15.49 11.28 6.12
N VAL A 34 -16.33 12.31 6.00
CA VAL A 34 -17.00 12.61 4.73
C VAL A 34 -16.09 13.49 3.89
N PHE A 35 -15.52 12.93 2.83
CA PHE A 35 -14.68 13.64 1.87
C PHE A 35 -15.44 13.84 0.57
N LEU A 36 -15.66 15.10 0.15
CA LEU A 36 -16.42 15.42 -1.06
C LEU A 36 -17.79 14.69 -1.14
N ARG A 37 -18.50 14.60 0.01
CA ARG A 37 -19.76 13.85 0.20
C ARG A 37 -19.66 12.32 0.11
N VAL A 38 -18.47 11.77 -0.03
CA VAL A 38 -18.23 10.33 0.01
C VAL A 38 -17.72 9.97 1.42
N PRO A 39 -18.38 9.05 2.14
CA PRO A 39 -17.87 8.57 3.42
C PRO A 39 -16.59 7.76 3.20
N ALA A 40 -15.57 8.07 3.98
CA ALA A 40 -14.30 7.38 4.03
C ALA A 40 -14.06 6.93 5.47
N PHE A 41 -13.77 5.65 5.64
CA PHE A 41 -13.46 5.06 6.94
C PHE A 41 -11.95 4.88 7.07
N GLY A 42 -11.41 5.31 8.19
CA GLY A 42 -10.02 5.08 8.58
C GLY A 42 -9.98 4.32 9.90
N THR A 43 -9.06 3.37 10.04
CA THR A 43 -8.89 2.63 11.29
C THR A 43 -7.41 2.36 11.59
N VAL A 44 -7.08 2.43 12.88
CA VAL A 44 -5.80 2.00 13.48
C VAL A 44 -6.01 0.88 14.49
N ASP A 45 -7.22 0.30 14.54
CA ASP A 45 -7.54 -0.85 15.37
C ASP A 45 -6.87 -2.11 14.81
N PRO A 46 -6.00 -2.80 15.58
CA PRO A 46 -5.35 -4.02 15.13
C PRO A 46 -6.32 -5.09 14.62
N ALA A 47 -7.50 -5.23 15.24
CA ALA A 47 -8.49 -6.23 14.81
C ALA A 47 -9.09 -5.90 13.44
N ASN A 48 -9.36 -4.61 13.17
CA ASN A 48 -9.84 -4.19 11.86
C ASN A 48 -8.72 -4.28 10.80
N MET A 49 -7.48 -3.95 11.16
CA MET A 49 -6.35 -4.11 10.25
C MET A 49 -6.12 -5.59 9.89
N GLU A 50 -6.22 -6.50 10.86
CA GLU A 50 -6.17 -7.95 10.61
C GLU A 50 -7.32 -8.41 9.70
N ALA A 51 -8.54 -7.94 9.95
CA ALA A 51 -9.69 -8.25 9.11
C ALA A 51 -9.46 -7.81 7.65
N ILE A 52 -9.03 -6.56 7.45
CA ILE A 52 -8.82 -5.98 6.12
C ILE A 52 -7.65 -6.65 5.38
N LEU A 53 -6.53 -6.89 6.07
CA LEU A 53 -5.27 -7.29 5.44
C LEU A 53 -5.05 -8.82 5.43
N SER A 54 -5.83 -9.58 6.19
CA SER A 54 -5.62 -11.02 6.37
C SER A 54 -6.92 -11.83 6.43
N SER A 55 -7.67 -11.78 7.54
CA SER A 55 -8.72 -12.78 7.81
C SER A 55 -9.92 -12.68 6.88
N ASN A 56 -10.28 -11.45 6.50
CA ASN A 56 -11.41 -11.14 5.63
C ASN A 56 -10.94 -10.50 4.32
N PHE A 57 -9.71 -10.79 3.89
CA PHE A 57 -9.09 -10.17 2.71
C PHE A 57 -9.96 -10.22 1.45
N LYS A 58 -10.79 -11.26 1.29
CA LYS A 58 -11.70 -11.41 0.13
C LYS A 58 -12.84 -10.38 0.09
N ASP A 59 -13.17 -9.78 1.23
CA ASP A 59 -14.25 -8.79 1.35
C ASP A 59 -13.75 -7.38 1.01
N PHE A 60 -12.44 -7.19 0.87
CA PHE A 60 -11.79 -5.91 0.61
C PHE A 60 -11.03 -5.95 -0.73
N GLY A 61 -11.01 -4.83 -1.44
CA GLY A 61 -10.30 -4.67 -2.71
C GLY A 61 -9.84 -3.25 -2.93
N MET A 62 -9.25 -2.98 -4.09
CA MET A 62 -8.66 -1.66 -4.40
C MET A 62 -9.71 -0.57 -4.60
N GLY A 63 -10.96 -0.93 -4.94
CA GLY A 63 -12.06 0.00 -5.15
C GLY A 63 -11.70 1.07 -6.19
N LEU A 64 -12.02 2.34 -5.90
CA LEU A 64 -11.71 3.49 -6.77
C LEU A 64 -10.23 3.63 -7.11
N ARG A 65 -9.33 3.07 -6.30
CA ARG A 65 -7.88 3.16 -6.56
C ARG A 65 -7.48 2.39 -7.81
N ARG A 66 -8.21 1.34 -8.18
CA ARG A 66 -7.96 0.58 -9.41
C ARG A 66 -8.08 1.49 -10.63
N GLU A 67 -9.18 2.23 -10.76
CA GLU A 67 -9.41 3.14 -11.89
C GLU A 67 -8.35 4.23 -12.00
N ILE A 68 -7.87 4.74 -10.85
CA ILE A 68 -6.84 5.78 -10.79
C ILE A 68 -5.46 5.23 -11.22
N THR A 69 -5.15 4.00 -10.82
CA THR A 69 -3.83 3.38 -11.05
C THR A 69 -3.73 2.62 -12.37
N PHE A 70 -4.86 2.19 -12.94
CA PHE A 70 -4.93 1.41 -14.17
C PHE A 70 -4.27 2.06 -15.39
N PRO A 71 -4.42 3.37 -15.67
CA PRO A 71 -3.74 4.01 -16.80
C PRO A 71 -2.21 3.94 -16.72
N MET A 72 -1.64 3.87 -15.51
CA MET A 72 -0.19 3.84 -15.31
C MET A 72 0.36 2.41 -15.31
N PHE A 73 -0.34 1.47 -14.68
CA PHE A 73 0.17 0.12 -14.43
C PHE A 73 -0.50 -0.97 -15.27
N GLY A 74 -1.54 -0.64 -16.04
CA GLY A 74 -2.34 -1.60 -16.79
C GLY A 74 -3.08 -2.57 -15.89
N ASP A 75 -3.40 -3.76 -16.41
CA ASP A 75 -3.92 -4.87 -15.62
C ASP A 75 -2.77 -5.74 -15.12
N GLY A 76 -2.52 -5.75 -13.81
CA GLY A 76 -1.39 -6.47 -13.24
C GLY A 76 -1.40 -6.46 -11.71
N ILE A 77 -0.27 -6.85 -11.09
CA ILE A 77 -0.19 -7.05 -9.63
C ILE A 77 -0.60 -5.83 -8.79
N PHE A 78 -0.49 -4.61 -9.32
CA PHE A 78 -0.83 -3.37 -8.61
C PHE A 78 -2.29 -2.93 -8.78
N THR A 79 -3.03 -3.53 -9.71
CA THR A 79 -4.39 -3.10 -10.11
C THR A 79 -5.41 -4.24 -10.03
N GLN A 80 -4.96 -5.49 -9.95
CA GLN A 80 -5.80 -6.67 -9.80
C GLN A 80 -6.17 -6.92 -8.34
N ASP A 81 -7.35 -7.51 -8.13
CA ASP A 81 -7.85 -8.02 -6.85
C ASP A 81 -8.13 -9.54 -6.96
N GLY A 82 -8.28 -10.22 -5.81
CA GLY A 82 -8.73 -11.61 -5.74
C GLY A 82 -7.80 -12.62 -6.43
N ASP A 83 -8.38 -13.55 -7.19
CA ASP A 83 -7.64 -14.65 -7.81
C ASP A 83 -6.67 -14.17 -8.89
N ALA A 84 -7.01 -13.12 -9.65
CA ALA A 84 -6.12 -12.53 -10.64
C ALA A 84 -4.85 -11.95 -9.99
N TRP A 85 -5.04 -11.21 -8.88
CA TRP A 85 -3.91 -10.74 -8.08
C TRP A 85 -3.06 -11.90 -7.54
N LYS A 86 -3.72 -12.95 -7.02
CA LYS A 86 -3.02 -14.13 -6.50
C LYS A 86 -2.15 -14.79 -7.57
N GLN A 87 -2.67 -14.96 -8.79
CA GLN A 87 -1.91 -15.51 -9.93
C GLN A 87 -0.70 -14.62 -10.26
N SER A 88 -0.92 -13.31 -10.42
CA SER A 88 0.16 -12.33 -10.67
C SER A 88 1.23 -12.36 -9.58
N ARG A 89 0.83 -12.46 -8.31
CA ARG A 89 1.74 -12.57 -7.17
C ARG A 89 2.50 -13.90 -7.16
N ASP A 90 1.85 -15.00 -7.48
CA ASP A 90 2.49 -16.32 -7.52
C ASP A 90 3.55 -16.39 -8.65
N LEU A 91 3.31 -15.71 -9.78
CA LEU A 91 4.30 -15.55 -10.86
C LEU A 91 5.52 -14.71 -10.44
N LEU A 92 5.30 -13.66 -9.64
CA LEU A 92 6.36 -12.75 -9.20
C LEU A 92 7.12 -13.25 -7.96
N ARG A 93 6.49 -14.05 -7.09
CA ARG A 93 7.09 -14.53 -5.83
C ARG A 93 8.49 -15.14 -6.04
N PRO A 94 8.74 -16.02 -7.03
CA PRO A 94 10.07 -16.58 -7.31
C PRO A 94 11.15 -15.53 -7.58
N GLN A 95 10.79 -14.38 -8.17
CA GLN A 95 11.74 -13.32 -8.54
C GLN A 95 12.22 -12.51 -7.32
N PHE A 96 11.44 -12.50 -6.24
CA PHE A 96 11.78 -11.82 -4.99
C PHE A 96 12.51 -12.73 -3.99
N HIS A 97 12.65 -14.02 -4.29
CA HIS A 97 13.61 -14.85 -3.56
C HIS A 97 15.00 -14.38 -3.93
N PHE A 98 15.61 -13.64 -2.99
CA PHE A 98 16.99 -13.18 -3.02
C PHE A 98 17.89 -14.33 -3.53
N LYS A 99 18.25 -14.32 -4.81
CA LYS A 99 19.41 -15.07 -5.27
C LYS A 99 20.59 -14.32 -4.66
N LYS A 100 20.96 -14.68 -3.42
CA LYS A 100 22.22 -14.26 -2.80
C LYS A 100 23.27 -14.39 -3.88
N TYR A 101 23.96 -13.30 -4.15
CA TYR A 101 25.10 -13.20 -5.03
C TYR A 101 26.01 -14.43 -4.91
N ALA A 102 25.81 -15.42 -5.77
CA ALA A 102 26.72 -16.55 -5.96
C ALA A 102 27.72 -16.25 -7.09
N ASP A 103 27.55 -15.11 -7.78
CA ASP A 103 28.39 -14.69 -8.90
C ASP A 103 29.42 -13.61 -8.52
N LEU A 104 29.56 -13.25 -7.24
CA LEU A 104 30.65 -12.37 -6.79
C LEU A 104 31.97 -13.13 -6.62
N ASP A 105 31.92 -14.40 -6.19
CA ASP A 105 33.12 -15.25 -6.06
C ASP A 105 33.79 -15.52 -7.42
N PHE A 106 33.00 -15.58 -8.51
CA PHE A 106 33.51 -15.70 -9.88
C PHE A 106 34.28 -14.45 -10.33
N LEU A 107 33.84 -13.26 -9.93
CA LEU A 107 34.48 -11.99 -10.30
C LEU A 107 35.82 -11.78 -9.56
N GLU A 108 35.95 -12.26 -8.31
CA GLU A 108 37.21 -12.20 -7.56
C GLU A 108 38.25 -13.19 -8.12
N THR A 109 37.81 -14.34 -8.63
CA THR A 109 38.72 -15.34 -9.23
C THR A 109 39.33 -14.84 -10.55
N LEU A 110 38.58 -14.08 -11.36
CA LEU A 110 39.12 -13.46 -12.59
C LEU A 110 40.08 -12.31 -12.32
N ALA A 111 39.90 -11.56 -11.22
CA ALA A 111 40.81 -10.48 -10.83
C ALA A 111 42.14 -10.97 -10.23
N THR A 112 42.22 -12.23 -9.82
CA THR A 112 43.44 -12.84 -9.22
C THR A 112 44.33 -13.55 -10.25
N ILE A 113 43.84 -13.75 -11.48
CA ILE A 113 44.56 -14.44 -12.57
C ILE A 113 45.07 -13.45 -13.64
N SER A 114 44.88 -12.13 -13.45
CA SER A 114 45.52 -11.07 -14.26
C SER A 114 46.59 -10.33 -13.47
#